data_AF-A0A0D6PGR5-F1
#
_entry.id   AF-A0A0D6PGR5-F1
#
_cell.length_a   1.000
_cell.length_b   1.000
_cell.length_c   1.000
_cell.angle_alpha   90.00
_cell.angle_beta   90.00
_cell.angle_gamma   90.00
#
_symmetry.space_group_name_H-M   'P 1'
#
loop_
_entity.id
_entity.type
_entity.pdbx_description
1 polymer ?
#
loop_
_entity_poly.entity_id
_entity_poly.type
_entity_poly.pdbx_seq_one_letter_code
_entity_poly.pdbx_strand_id
1 'polypeptide(L)'
;MELGRLSVARSPEHVLDHAFSEAISNWTTMGTTVMVLTAEGQETLTMTVAQLYSLSATEFSYIVKTYYASIVRIDSPLENLSLLKSYVLTDASPLSGVAPASQDDMIAIYLGSASDKTIPITSDTVTAINTILGLPSLTPEQTADIAAKAEDVRLAILSGHG
;
A
#
# COMPACT_ATOMS: atom_id res chain seq x y z
N MET A 1 -21.02 39.28 2.12
CA MET A 1 -21.00 37.84 2.43
C MET A 1 -20.50 37.14 1.18
N GLU A 2 -19.24 36.71 1.17
CA GLU A 2 -18.54 36.25 -0.03
C GLU A 2 -18.22 34.77 0.16
N LEU A 3 -19.23 33.94 -0.14
CA LEU A 3 -19.19 32.49 -0.04
C LEU A 3 -19.53 31.95 -1.44
N GLY A 4 -18.54 31.53 -2.22
CA GLY A 4 -18.90 30.92 -3.50
C GLY A 4 -17.78 30.43 -4.42
N ARG A 5 -16.50 30.71 -4.15
CA ARG A 5 -15.43 30.33 -5.11
C ARG A 5 -14.19 29.66 -4.52
N LEU A 6 -14.15 29.40 -3.21
CA LEU A 6 -12.94 28.90 -2.54
C LEU A 6 -13.27 27.65 -1.71
N SER A 7 -13.31 26.47 -2.32
CA SER A 7 -13.05 25.19 -1.62
C SER A 7 -12.96 23.96 -2.54
N VAL A 8 -13.46 24.03 -3.79
CA VAL A 8 -13.57 22.84 -4.65
C VAL A 8 -12.24 22.48 -5.35
N ALA A 9 -11.34 23.45 -5.51
CA ALA A 9 -10.05 23.23 -6.19
C ALA A 9 -9.00 22.49 -5.33
N ARG A 10 -9.24 22.31 -4.02
CA ARG A 10 -8.36 21.57 -3.09
C ARG A 10 -8.94 20.24 -2.61
N SER A 11 -10.12 19.86 -3.11
CA SER A 11 -10.81 18.64 -2.68
C SER A 11 -9.99 17.35 -2.82
N PRO A 12 -9.10 17.16 -3.82
CA PRO A 12 -8.29 15.95 -3.91
C PRO A 12 -7.21 15.83 -2.82
N GLU A 13 -6.54 16.94 -2.47
CA GLU A 13 -5.47 16.94 -1.47
C GLU A 13 -6.02 16.68 -0.07
N HIS A 14 -7.13 17.34 0.28
CA HIS A 14 -7.77 17.16 1.58
C HIS A 14 -8.28 15.71 1.80
N VAL A 15 -8.63 14.99 0.73
CA VAL A 15 -9.03 13.58 0.82
C VAL A 15 -7.84 12.68 1.14
N LEU A 16 -6.69 12.88 0.51
CA LEU A 16 -5.49 12.10 0.82
C LEU A 16 -4.90 12.46 2.19
N ASP A 17 -4.96 13.72 2.61
CA ASP A 17 -4.52 14.14 3.96
C ASP A 17 -5.41 13.53 5.05
N HIS A 18 -6.72 13.46 4.80
CA HIS A 18 -7.65 12.79 5.69
C HIS A 18 -7.38 11.28 5.75
N ALA A 19 -7.25 10.62 4.60
CA ALA A 19 -6.93 9.20 4.53
C ALA A 19 -5.59 8.87 5.20
N PHE A 20 -4.58 9.74 5.07
CA PHE A 20 -3.32 9.58 5.79
C PHE A 20 -3.54 9.64 7.30
N SER A 21 -4.30 10.63 7.77
CA SER A 21 -4.60 10.79 9.21
C SER A 21 -5.36 9.59 9.77
N GLU A 22 -6.32 9.05 9.02
CA GLU A 22 -7.04 7.82 9.37
C GLU A 22 -6.10 6.62 9.41
N ALA A 23 -5.27 6.44 8.38
CA ALA A 23 -4.29 5.35 8.32
C ALA A 23 -3.36 5.36 9.53
N ILE A 24 -2.79 6.52 9.88
CA ILE A 24 -1.89 6.65 11.05
C ILE A 24 -2.63 6.41 12.37
N SER A 25 -3.87 6.92 12.50
CA SER A 25 -4.69 6.69 13.69
C SER A 25 -4.97 5.19 13.88
N ASN A 26 -5.44 4.52 12.83
CA ASN A 26 -5.72 3.09 12.83
C ASN A 26 -4.44 2.25 13.06
N TRP A 27 -3.31 2.69 12.50
CA TRP A 27 -2.03 2.00 12.63
C TRP A 27 -1.56 1.84 14.07
N THR A 28 -1.87 2.78 14.96
CA THR A 28 -1.45 2.70 16.39
C THR A 28 -1.87 1.39 17.05
N THR A 29 -3.04 0.86 16.68
CA THR A 29 -3.53 -0.44 17.16
C THR A 29 -3.19 -1.55 16.17
N MET A 30 -3.45 -1.33 14.88
CA MET A 30 -3.28 -2.36 13.87
C MET A 30 -1.82 -2.82 13.72
N GLY A 31 -0.84 -1.90 13.68
CA GLY A 31 0.56 -2.22 13.46
C GLY A 31 1.17 -3.16 14.51
N THR A 32 0.66 -3.11 15.75
CA THR A 32 1.09 -3.97 16.87
C THR A 32 0.28 -5.26 16.99
N THR A 33 -0.79 -5.43 16.20
CA THR A 33 -1.63 -6.62 16.21
C THR A 33 -0.81 -7.83 15.79
N VAL A 34 -0.74 -8.84 16.66
CA VAL A 34 -0.12 -10.14 16.37
C VAL A 34 -1.15 -11.00 15.66
N MET A 35 -0.84 -11.40 14.43
CA MET A 35 -1.62 -12.32 13.61
C MET A 35 -1.12 -13.74 13.79
N VAL A 36 -2.04 -14.69 13.93
CA VAL A 36 -1.78 -16.12 13.83
C VAL A 36 -2.35 -16.57 12.49
N LEU A 37 -1.48 -16.72 11.51
CA LEU A 37 -1.82 -17.00 10.12
C LEU A 37 -1.98 -18.50 9.93
N THR A 38 -3.13 -18.91 9.39
CA THR A 38 -3.43 -20.33 9.14
C THR A 38 -4.05 -20.50 7.77
N ALA A 39 -3.63 -21.55 7.06
CA ALA A 39 -4.18 -21.95 5.77
C ALA A 39 -4.07 -23.47 5.63
N GLU A 40 -5.01 -24.10 4.90
CA GLU A 40 -5.03 -25.55 4.74
C GLU A 40 -3.74 -26.06 4.09
N GLY A 41 -3.11 -27.06 4.72
CA GLY A 41 -1.87 -27.66 4.23
C GLY A 41 -0.63 -26.74 4.32
N GLN A 42 -0.72 -25.62 5.04
CA GLN A 42 0.39 -24.69 5.27
C GLN A 42 0.79 -24.67 6.74
N GLU A 43 2.03 -24.27 7.02
CA GLU A 43 2.49 -24.05 8.39
C GLU A 43 1.80 -22.84 9.03
N THR A 44 1.55 -22.91 10.33
CA THR A 44 1.05 -21.75 11.09
C THR A 44 2.18 -20.75 11.28
N LEU A 45 1.96 -19.49 10.88
CA LEU A 45 2.90 -18.40 11.09
C LEU A 45 2.38 -17.42 12.14
N THR A 46 3.28 -16.80 12.91
CA THR A 46 2.94 -15.74 13.86
C THR A 46 3.78 -14.51 13.55
N MET A 47 3.13 -13.38 13.27
CA MET A 47 3.80 -12.11 13.00
C MET A 47 2.91 -10.91 13.34
N THR A 48 3.48 -9.73 13.52
CA THR A 48 2.69 -8.49 13.61
C THR A 48 2.33 -7.95 12.23
N VAL A 49 1.32 -7.07 12.16
CA VAL A 49 1.02 -6.34 10.93
C VAL A 49 2.22 -5.48 10.49
N ALA A 50 2.96 -4.87 11.43
CA ALA A 50 4.18 -4.14 11.08
C ALA A 50 5.27 -5.03 10.45
N GLN A 51 5.41 -6.29 10.91
CA GLN A 51 6.32 -7.26 10.30
C GLN A 51 5.88 -7.64 8.89
N LEU A 52 4.56 -7.81 8.65
CA LEU A 52 4.02 -8.03 7.30
C LEU A 52 4.44 -6.92 6.33
N TYR A 53 4.28 -5.65 6.72
CA TYR A 53 4.69 -4.49 5.90
C TYR A 53 6.21 -4.26 5.82
N SER A 54 7.01 -5.04 6.56
CA SER A 54 8.47 -5.00 6.49
C SER A 54 9.06 -6.04 5.53
N LEU A 55 8.21 -6.92 4.97
CA LEU A 55 8.60 -7.94 4.00
C LEU A 55 8.94 -7.33 2.63
N SER A 56 9.62 -8.11 1.78
CA SER A 56 9.67 -7.81 0.35
C SER A 56 8.27 -7.89 -0.28
N ALA A 57 8.04 -7.22 -1.41
CA ALA A 57 6.74 -7.29 -2.09
C ALA A 57 6.38 -8.73 -2.49
N THR A 58 7.36 -9.54 -2.86
CA THR A 58 7.19 -10.97 -3.17
C THR A 58 6.69 -11.76 -1.98
N GLU A 59 7.33 -11.61 -0.81
CA GLU A 59 6.94 -12.31 0.42
C GLU A 59 5.58 -11.81 0.94
N PHE A 60 5.34 -10.49 0.89
CA PHE A 60 4.04 -9.90 1.20
C PHE A 60 2.94 -10.52 0.34
N SER A 61 3.15 -10.59 -0.98
CA SER A 61 2.21 -11.18 -1.94
C SER A 61 1.95 -12.65 -1.62
N TYR A 62 3.00 -13.42 -1.29
CA TYR A 62 2.87 -14.80 -0.88
C TYR A 62 1.98 -14.94 0.38
N ILE A 63 2.26 -14.15 1.42
CA ILE A 63 1.48 -14.19 2.66
C ILE A 63 0.03 -13.81 2.41
N VAL A 64 -0.21 -12.72 1.67
CA VAL A 64 -1.57 -12.24 1.37
C VAL A 64 -2.35 -13.28 0.58
N LYS A 65 -1.76 -13.89 -0.44
CA LYS A 65 -2.41 -14.93 -1.25
C LYS A 65 -2.74 -16.17 -0.42
N THR A 66 -1.80 -16.61 0.41
CA THR A 66 -1.87 -17.90 1.10
C THR A 66 -2.75 -17.86 2.34
N TYR A 67 -2.65 -16.79 3.12
CA TYR A 67 -3.26 -16.65 4.44
C TYR A 67 -4.39 -15.61 4.47
N TYR A 68 -4.96 -15.26 3.31
CA TYR A 68 -5.88 -14.13 3.13
C TYR A 68 -6.99 -14.04 4.18
N ALA A 69 -7.59 -15.17 4.57
CA ALA A 69 -8.68 -15.20 5.55
C ALA A 69 -8.26 -14.84 6.99
N SER A 70 -6.96 -14.84 7.28
CA SER A 70 -6.39 -14.66 8.62
C SER A 70 -5.48 -13.43 8.75
N ILE A 71 -5.22 -12.71 7.65
CA ILE A 71 -4.41 -11.50 7.68
C ILE A 71 -5.23 -10.27 8.12
N VAL A 72 -4.54 -9.31 8.72
CA VAL A 72 -5.00 -7.94 8.94
C VAL A 72 -4.08 -7.03 8.13
N ARG A 73 -4.65 -6.14 7.32
CA ARG A 73 -3.89 -5.19 6.48
C ARG A 73 -4.67 -3.90 6.25
N ILE A 74 -4.01 -2.92 5.66
CA ILE A 74 -4.64 -1.69 5.18
C ILE A 74 -5.41 -2.02 3.89
N ASP A 75 -6.73 -2.02 3.98
CA ASP A 75 -7.62 -2.35 2.86
C ASP A 75 -8.06 -1.13 2.04
N SER A 76 -7.99 0.08 2.61
CA SER A 76 -8.46 1.29 1.93
C SER A 76 -7.50 1.71 0.81
N PRO A 77 -7.99 1.88 -0.43
CA PRO A 77 -7.18 2.41 -1.52
C PRO A 77 -6.60 3.79 -1.24
N LEU A 78 -7.40 4.68 -0.65
CA LEU A 78 -6.97 6.04 -0.35
C LEU A 78 -5.94 6.09 0.78
N GLU A 79 -6.07 5.24 1.80
CA GLU A 79 -5.06 5.13 2.85
C GLU A 79 -3.72 4.66 2.26
N ASN A 80 -3.73 3.59 1.45
CA ASN A 80 -2.52 3.10 0.79
C ASN A 80 -1.86 4.16 -0.13
N LEU A 81 -2.64 4.88 -0.95
CA LEU A 81 -2.10 5.95 -1.80
C LEU A 81 -1.55 7.13 -0.99
N SER A 82 -2.19 7.48 0.13
CA SER A 82 -1.73 8.55 1.01
C SER A 82 -0.41 8.19 1.69
N LEU A 83 -0.25 6.93 2.09
CA LEU A 83 0.97 6.40 2.68
C LEU A 83 2.09 6.30 1.65
N LEU A 84 1.79 5.86 0.42
CA LEU A 84 2.72 5.90 -0.70
C LEU A 84 3.27 7.32 -0.91
N LYS A 85 2.36 8.31 -0.99
CA LYS A 85 2.75 9.71 -1.19
C LYS A 85 3.66 10.20 -0.07
N SER A 86 3.28 9.95 1.19
CA SER A 86 4.09 10.32 2.35
C SER A 86 5.46 9.66 2.30
N TYR A 87 5.50 8.34 2.11
CA TYR A 87 6.72 7.53 2.10
C TYR A 87 7.75 8.00 1.06
N VAL A 88 7.30 8.25 -0.17
CA VAL A 88 8.18 8.68 -1.26
C VAL A 88 8.70 10.11 -1.04
N LEU A 89 7.88 11.02 -0.49
CA LEU A 89 8.29 12.40 -0.26
C LEU A 89 9.20 12.58 0.95
N THR A 90 9.12 11.70 1.95
CA THR A 90 9.92 11.77 3.18
C THR A 90 11.11 10.81 3.20
N ASP A 91 11.14 9.83 2.30
CA ASP A 91 12.09 8.71 2.30
C ASP A 91 12.07 7.91 3.61
N ALA A 92 10.92 7.89 4.30
CA ALA A 92 10.76 7.24 5.61
C ALA A 92 9.35 6.68 5.78
N SER A 93 9.24 5.46 6.29
CA SER A 93 7.94 4.85 6.59
C SER A 93 7.19 5.69 7.64
N PRO A 94 5.98 6.15 7.35
CA PRO A 94 5.16 6.83 8.35
C PRO A 94 4.51 5.84 9.34
N LEU A 95 4.57 4.54 9.03
CA LEU A 95 4.02 3.46 9.84
C LEU A 95 5.04 3.00 10.89
N SER A 96 4.74 3.26 12.17
CA SER A 96 5.64 2.90 13.27
C SER A 96 5.89 1.39 13.34
N GLY A 97 7.15 1.00 13.57
CA GLY A 97 7.58 -0.40 13.65
C GLY A 97 7.77 -1.09 12.30
N VAL A 98 7.52 -0.42 11.18
CA VAL A 98 7.81 -0.94 9.83
C VAL A 98 9.24 -0.58 9.44
N ALA A 99 10.01 -1.59 9.04
CA ALA A 99 11.33 -1.45 8.43
C ALA A 99 11.27 -2.05 7.03
N PRO A 100 10.99 -1.26 5.97
CA PRO A 100 10.78 -1.80 4.64
C PRO A 100 12.01 -2.55 4.11
N ALA A 101 11.78 -3.68 3.41
CA ALA A 101 12.85 -4.46 2.79
C ALA A 101 13.63 -3.64 1.74
N SER A 102 12.93 -2.83 0.95
CA SER A 102 13.49 -1.80 0.09
C SER A 102 12.45 -0.71 -0.19
N GLN A 103 12.88 0.41 -0.76
CA GLN A 103 11.98 1.49 -1.19
C GLN A 103 10.97 1.00 -2.24
N ASP A 104 11.46 0.28 -3.25
CA ASP A 104 10.64 -0.23 -4.34
C ASP A 104 9.62 -1.27 -3.87
N ASP A 105 10.00 -2.12 -2.89
CA ASP A 105 9.07 -3.08 -2.29
C ASP A 105 7.92 -2.38 -1.55
N MET A 106 8.21 -1.34 -0.78
CA MET A 106 7.17 -0.61 -0.05
C MET A 106 6.25 0.15 -0.99
N ILE A 107 6.80 0.77 -2.02
CA ILE A 107 6.03 1.43 -3.08
C ILE A 107 5.09 0.42 -3.75
N ALA A 108 5.61 -0.76 -4.10
CA ALA A 108 4.84 -1.82 -4.72
C ALA A 108 3.72 -2.36 -3.81
N ILE A 109 4.00 -2.55 -2.52
CA ILE A 109 3.00 -2.99 -1.53
C ILE A 109 1.85 -1.99 -1.44
N TYR A 110 2.14 -0.68 -1.31
CA TYR A 110 1.09 0.34 -1.26
C TYR A 110 0.31 0.43 -2.57
N LEU A 111 1.00 0.43 -3.72
CA LEU A 111 0.34 0.55 -5.01
C LEU A 111 -0.53 -0.68 -5.33
N GLY A 112 -0.01 -1.88 -5.11
CA GLY A 112 -0.75 -3.13 -5.29
C GLY A 112 -1.96 -3.24 -4.37
N SER A 113 -1.82 -2.80 -3.11
CA SER A 113 -2.91 -2.77 -2.12
C SER A 113 -3.97 -1.71 -2.42
N ALA A 114 -3.60 -0.63 -3.10
CA ALA A 114 -4.52 0.42 -3.52
C ALA A 114 -5.27 0.11 -4.83
N SER A 115 -4.76 -0.82 -5.63
CA SER A 115 -5.23 -1.00 -7.00
C SER A 115 -6.58 -1.71 -7.09
N ASP A 116 -7.26 -1.46 -8.22
CA ASP A 116 -8.47 -2.17 -8.58
C ASP A 116 -8.18 -3.66 -8.85
N LYS A 117 -9.05 -4.54 -8.38
CA LYS A 117 -8.85 -5.99 -8.50
C LYS A 117 -8.98 -6.52 -9.94
N THR A 118 -9.44 -5.72 -10.89
CA THR A 118 -9.72 -6.13 -12.27
C THR A 118 -8.80 -5.51 -13.31
N ILE A 119 -8.10 -4.42 -12.97
CA ILE A 119 -7.20 -3.71 -13.89
C ILE A 119 -5.74 -4.00 -13.52
N PRO A 120 -4.93 -4.57 -14.44
CA PRO A 120 -3.51 -4.80 -14.18
C PRO A 120 -2.73 -3.51 -13.93
N ILE A 121 -1.73 -3.58 -13.06
CA ILE A 121 -0.76 -2.51 -12.86
C ILE A 121 0.34 -2.66 -13.91
N THR A 122 0.65 -1.54 -14.58
CA THR A 122 1.68 -1.45 -15.61
C THR A 122 2.65 -0.33 -15.29
N SER A 123 3.75 -0.23 -16.03
CA SER A 123 4.67 0.91 -15.93
C SER A 123 3.97 2.25 -16.21
N ASP A 124 2.98 2.26 -17.12
CA ASP A 124 2.16 3.45 -17.39
C ASP A 124 1.29 3.81 -16.17
N THR A 125 0.75 2.81 -15.47
CA THR A 125 0.02 3.02 -14.21
C THR A 125 0.92 3.66 -13.15
N VAL A 126 2.13 3.14 -12.96
CA VAL A 126 3.10 3.70 -11.99
C VAL A 126 3.45 5.15 -12.36
N THR A 127 3.75 5.40 -13.63
CA THR A 127 4.09 6.74 -14.14
C THR A 127 2.92 7.72 -13.95
N ALA A 128 1.70 7.27 -14.24
CA ALA A 128 0.49 8.06 -14.07
C ALA A 128 0.26 8.40 -12.59
N ILE A 129 0.38 7.43 -11.68
CA ILE A 129 0.21 7.66 -10.24
C ILE A 129 1.28 8.61 -9.69
N ASN A 130 2.57 8.42 -10.05
CA ASN A 130 3.61 9.37 -9.65
C ASN A 130 3.30 10.79 -10.15
N THR A 131 2.83 10.92 -11.39
CA THR A 131 2.44 12.22 -11.96
C THR A 131 1.26 12.84 -11.21
N ILE A 132 0.20 12.07 -10.97
CA ILE A 132 -1.02 12.51 -10.27
C ILE A 132 -0.71 12.94 -8.83
N LEU A 133 0.15 12.20 -8.14
CA LEU A 133 0.51 12.46 -6.75
C LEU A 133 1.63 13.49 -6.59
N GLY A 134 2.24 13.95 -7.68
CA GLY A 134 3.36 14.91 -7.67
C GLY A 134 4.65 14.33 -7.10
N LEU A 135 4.90 13.04 -7.32
CA LEU A 135 6.08 12.32 -6.84
C LEU A 135 7.27 12.48 -7.81
N PRO A 136 8.52 12.30 -7.32
CA PRO A 136 9.68 12.26 -8.18
C PRO A 136 9.55 11.23 -9.31
N SER A 137 10.13 11.55 -10.46
CA SER A 137 10.20 10.61 -11.58
C SER A 137 11.16 9.45 -11.24
N LEU A 138 10.78 8.25 -11.65
CA LEU A 138 11.57 7.03 -11.52
C LEU A 138 12.30 6.74 -12.84
N THR A 139 13.37 5.95 -12.81
CA THR A 139 13.94 5.44 -14.07
C THR A 139 12.99 4.43 -14.71
N PRO A 140 13.10 4.17 -16.04
CA PRO A 140 12.31 3.13 -16.70
C PRO A 140 12.46 1.75 -16.04
N GLU A 141 13.67 1.40 -15.61
CA GLU A 141 13.96 0.11 -14.98
C GLU A 141 13.29 0.00 -13.60
N GLN A 142 13.40 1.04 -12.76
CA GLN A 142 12.71 1.08 -11.46
C GLN A 142 11.18 1.05 -11.64
N THR A 143 10.67 1.79 -12.62
CA THR A 143 9.23 1.82 -12.93
C THR A 143 8.73 0.43 -13.35
N ALA A 144 9.51 -0.30 -14.15
CA ALA A 144 9.17 -1.66 -14.56
C ALA A 144 9.22 -2.65 -13.38
N ASP A 145 10.23 -2.57 -12.51
CA ASP A 145 10.35 -3.42 -11.33
C ASP A 145 9.20 -3.20 -10.33
N ILE A 146 8.91 -1.94 -10.00
CA ILE A 146 7.79 -1.56 -9.14
C ILE A 146 6.46 -2.03 -9.73
N ALA A 147 6.24 -1.86 -11.04
CA ALA A 147 5.00 -2.30 -11.68
C ALA A 147 4.80 -3.81 -11.57
N ALA A 148 5.85 -4.60 -11.83
CA ALA A 148 5.79 -6.06 -11.72
C ALA A 148 5.48 -6.50 -10.28
N LYS A 149 6.18 -5.95 -9.29
CA LYS A 149 5.95 -6.27 -7.87
C LYS A 149 4.56 -5.84 -7.39
N ALA A 150 4.09 -4.66 -7.80
CA ALA A 150 2.77 -4.18 -7.43
C ALA A 150 1.66 -5.04 -8.04
N GLU A 151 1.86 -5.51 -9.27
CA GLU A 151 0.94 -6.45 -9.92
C GLU A 151 0.88 -7.79 -9.19
N ASP A 152 2.00 -8.32 -8.71
CA ASP A 152 2.01 -9.52 -7.87
C ASP A 152 1.19 -9.34 -6.59
N VAL A 153 1.33 -8.19 -5.92
CA VAL A 153 0.54 -7.84 -4.72
C VAL A 153 -0.95 -7.75 -5.06
N ARG A 154 -1.31 -7.09 -6.15
CA ARG A 154 -2.70 -6.95 -6.61
C ARG A 154 -3.31 -8.32 -6.95
N LEU A 155 -2.58 -9.17 -7.64
CA LEU A 155 -3.00 -10.54 -7.99
C LEU A 155 -3.13 -11.43 -6.76
N ALA A 156 -2.25 -11.27 -5.76
CA ALA A 156 -2.37 -11.96 -4.48
C ALA A 156 -3.65 -11.57 -3.74
N ILE A 157 -3.98 -10.27 -3.69
CA ILE A 157 -5.22 -9.78 -3.10
C ILE A 157 -6.45 -10.28 -3.85
N LEU A 158 -6.44 -10.22 -5.19
CA LEU A 158 -7.52 -10.76 -6.02
C LEU A 158 -7.73 -12.25 -5.75
N SER A 159 -6.65 -13.04 -5.79
CA SER A 159 -6.70 -14.49 -5.61
C SER A 159 -7.17 -14.89 -4.21
N GLY A 160 -6.69 -14.19 -3.18
CA GLY A 160 -7.04 -14.48 -1.79
C GLY A 160 -8.48 -14.07 -1.44
N HIS A 161 -9.02 -13.04 -2.10
CA HIS A 161 -10.39 -12.57 -1.87
C HIS A 161 -11.46 -13.49 -2.45
N GLY A 162 -11.14 -14.26 -3.50
CA GLY A 162 -12.12 -15.03 -4.29
C GLY A 162 -12.79 -14.20 -5.37
#